data_AF-A0A6N8E7G4-F1
#
_entry.id   AF-A0A6N8E7G4-F1
#
_cell.length_a   1.000
_cell.length_b   1.000
_cell.length_c   1.000
_cell.angle_alpha   90.00
_cell.angle_beta   90.00
_cell.angle_gamma   90.00
#
_symmetry.space_group_name_H-M   'P 1'
#
loop_
_entity.id
_entity.type
_entity.pdbx_description
1 polymer ?
#
loop_
_entity_poly.entity_id
_entity_poly.type
_entity_poly.pdbx_seq_one_letter_code
_entity_poly.pdbx_strand_id
1 'polypeptide(L)' 'MCLFEFTVREALRAQGETLNHLYPGNPKRANARLNTEMVLATFTEICLIIGALDNTGLQSVTPLTAVQTRILVLSGFW' A
#
# COMPACT_ATOMS: atom_id res chain seq x y z
N MET A 1 -6.97 -16.76 4.05
CA MET A 1 -7.53 -15.41 3.91
C MET A 1 -7.22 -14.65 5.19
N CYS A 2 -6.58 -13.48 5.10
CA CYS A 2 -6.30 -12.65 6.28
C CYS A 2 -7.29 -11.47 6.35
N LEU A 3 -7.44 -10.86 7.54
CA LEU A 3 -8.33 -9.71 7.76
C LEU A 3 -8.01 -8.54 6.84
N PHE A 4 -6.73 -8.22 6.66
CA PHE A 4 -6.28 -7.12 5.82
C PHE A 4 -6.70 -7.29 4.35
N GLU A 5 -6.49 -8.48 3.78
CA GLU A 5 -6.94 -8.82 2.42
C GLU A 5 -8.46 -8.73 2.31
N PHE A 6 -9.19 -9.25 3.32
CA PHE A 6 -10.65 -9.19 3.35
C PHE A 6 -11.15 -7.75 3.29
N THR A 7 -10.63 -6.85 4.13
CA THR A 7 -11.07 -5.46 4.21
C THR A 7 -10.83 -4.73 2.89
N VAL A 8 -9.65 -4.87 2.28
CA VAL A 8 -9.34 -4.21 1.00
C VAL A 8 -10.24 -4.74 -0.13
N ARG A 9 -10.49 -6.06 -0.17
CA ARG A 9 -11.37 -6.66 -1.19
C ARG A 9 -12.82 -6.24 -1.03
N GLU A 10 -13.30 -6.15 0.20
CA GLU A 10 -14.66 -5.72 0.48
C GLU A 10 -14.88 -4.26 0.11
N ALA A 11 -13.92 -3.38 0.42
CA ALA A 11 -13.95 -1.97 0.02
C ALA A 11 -13.95 -1.81 -1.51
N LEU A 12 -13.09 -2.54 -2.22
CA LEU A 12 -13.06 -2.54 -3.69
C LEU A 12 -14.38 -3.03 -4.29
N ARG A 13 -14.96 -4.10 -3.72
CA ARG A 13 -16.25 -4.64 -4.15
C ARG A 13 -17.38 -3.63 -3.96
N ALA A 14 -17.42 -2.96 -2.80
CA ALA A 14 -18.42 -1.94 -2.52
C ALA A 14 -18.33 -0.74 -3.46
N GLN A 15 -17.12 -0.41 -3.93
CA GLN A 15 -16.87 0.69 -4.86
C GLN A 15 -17.00 0.30 -6.34
N GLY A 16 -17.12 -1.01 -6.65
CA GLY A 16 -17.12 -1.50 -8.04
C GLY A 16 -15.79 -1.29 -8.76
N GLU A 17 -14.69 -1.15 -8.02
CA GLU A 17 -13.37 -0.81 -8.55
C GLU A 17 -12.40 -1.99 -8.51
N THR A 18 -11.28 -1.85 -9.21
CA THR A 18 -10.16 -2.79 -9.17
C THR A 18 -8.86 -2.06 -8.82
N LEU A 19 -7.91 -2.79 -8.22
CA LEU A 19 -6.60 -2.24 -7.90
C LEU A 19 -5.61 -2.50 -9.04
N ASN A 20 -5.11 -1.42 -9.63
CA ASN A 20 -4.06 -1.45 -10.65
C ASN A 20 -2.68 -1.22 -10.01
N HIS A 21 -1.60 -1.42 -10.77
CA HIS A 21 -0.22 -1.17 -10.33
C HIS A 21 0.27 -2.04 -9.15
N LEU A 22 -0.31 -3.23 -8.97
CA LEU A 22 0.16 -4.22 -7.98
C LEU A 22 1.50 -4.88 -8.34
N TYR A 23 1.89 -4.87 -9.62
CA TYR A 23 3.10 -5.55 -10.10
C TYR A 23 4.12 -4.54 -10.66
N PRO A 24 5.36 -4.54 -10.14
CA PRO A 24 6.48 -3.87 -10.81
C PRO A 24 6.61 -4.44 -12.24
N GLY A 25 6.60 -3.58 -13.26
CA GLY A 25 6.77 -3.97 -14.66
C GLY A 25 5.51 -4.37 -15.44
N ASN A 26 4.34 -4.55 -14.82
CA ASN A 26 3.06 -4.70 -15.54
C ASN A 26 1.90 -3.95 -14.85
N PRO A 27 1.91 -2.60 -14.90
CA PRO A 27 0.98 -1.75 -14.15
C PRO A 27 -0.49 -1.91 -14.55
N LYS A 28 -0.76 -2.39 -15.77
CA LYS A 28 -2.13 -2.59 -16.31
C LYS A 28 -2.77 -3.91 -15.89
N ARG A 29 -2.02 -4.82 -15.24
CA ARG A 29 -2.56 -6.11 -14.81
C ARG A 29 -3.40 -5.92 -13.53
N ALA A 30 -4.69 -5.69 -13.72
CA ALA A 30 -5.67 -5.85 -12.66
C ALA A 30 -5.79 -7.34 -12.29
N ASN A 31 -5.78 -7.66 -10.99
CA ASN A 31 -5.97 -9.03 -10.52
C ASN A 31 -7.35 -9.20 -9.88
N ALA A 32 -8.17 -10.09 -10.45
CA ALA A 32 -9.49 -10.42 -9.91
C ALA A 32 -9.42 -11.16 -8.56
N ARG A 33 -8.26 -11.71 -8.19
CA ARG A 33 -8.04 -12.44 -6.94
C ARG A 33 -6.88 -11.83 -6.17
N LEU A 34 -7.13 -10.70 -5.51
CA LEU A 34 -6.23 -10.13 -4.50
C LEU A 34 -5.92 -11.20 -3.44
N ASN A 35 -4.64 -11.36 -3.07
CA ASN A 35 -4.19 -12.17 -1.94
C ASN A 35 -3.30 -11.29 -1.04
N THR A 36 -3.17 -11.63 0.24
CA THR A 36 -2.38 -10.85 1.21
C THR A 36 -0.95 -10.58 0.75
N GLU A 37 -0.27 -11.61 0.24
CA GLU A 37 1.14 -11.55 -0.15
C GLU A 37 1.38 -10.51 -1.25
N MET A 38 0.50 -10.40 -2.24
CA MET A 38 0.60 -9.39 -3.30
C MET A 38 0.38 -7.97 -2.79
N VAL A 39 -0.56 -7.79 -1.85
CA VAL A 39 -0.82 -6.48 -1.26
C VAL A 39 0.36 -6.05 -0.38
N LEU A 40 0.98 -6.98 0.35
CA LEU A 40 2.18 -6.66 1.14
C LEU A 40 3.41 -6.45 0.25
N ALA A 41 3.55 -7.21 -0.84
CA ALA A 41 4.63 -7.04 -1.80
C ALA A 41 4.58 -5.70 -2.54
N THR A 42 3.50 -4.93 -2.44
CA THR A 42 3.45 -3.56 -2.97
C THR A 42 4.11 -2.53 -2.03
N PHE A 43 4.34 -2.87 -0.77
CA PHE A 43 5.00 -2.02 0.23
C PHE A 43 6.51 -2.28 0.28
N THR A 44 7.18 -2.21 -0.88
CA THR A 44 8.65 -2.25 -0.97
C THR A 44 9.24 -0.84 -0.84
N GLU A 45 10.52 -0.76 -0.47
CA GLU A 45 11.30 0.49 -0.42
C GLU A 45 10.80 1.55 0.60
N ILE A 46 10.05 1.14 1.62
CA ILE A 46 9.63 2.03 2.71
C ILE A 46 10.71 2.05 3.79
N CYS A 47 11.36 3.20 3.94
CA CYS A 47 12.41 3.44 4.92
C CYS A 47 11.97 4.55 5.88
N LEU A 48 12.23 4.35 7.18
CA LEU A 48 12.14 5.37 8.22
C LEU A 48 13.56 5.82 8.57
N ILE A 49 13.83 7.11 8.39
CA ILE A 49 15.11 7.75 8.72
C ILE A 49 14.88 8.56 10.00
N ILE A 50 15.62 8.23 11.05
CA ILE A 50 15.66 8.98 12.30
C ILE A 50 17.10 9.40 12.54
N GLY A 51 17.34 10.69 12.78
CA GLY A 51 18.66 11.23 13.07
C GLY A 51 18.59 12.48 13.91
N ALA A 52 19.75 13.00 14.28
CA ALA A 52 19.90 14.30 14.91
C ALA A 52 20.81 15.15 14.02
N LEU A 53 20.32 16.31 13.60
CA LEU A 53 21.10 17.32 12.88
C LEU A 53 21.06 18.61 13.69
N ASP A 54 22.21 19.05 14.20
CA ASP A 54 22.37 20.32 14.89
C ASP A 54 21.29 20.61 15.96
N ASN A 55 21.13 19.69 16.92
CA ASN A 55 20.10 19.70 17.98
C ASN A 55 18.64 19.63 17.51
N THR A 56 18.39 19.48 16.22
CA THR A 56 17.06 19.29 15.64
C THR A 56 16.89 17.81 15.26
N GLY A 57 15.81 17.19 15.72
CA GLY A 57 15.49 15.82 15.31
C GLY A 57 15.16 15.79 13.81
N LEU A 58 15.84 14.94 13.06
CA LEU A 58 15.49 14.60 11.69
C LEU A 58 14.60 13.35 11.71
N GLN A 59 13.39 13.47 11.18
CA GLN A 59 12.49 12.34 10.94
C GLN A 59 11.99 12.42 9.51
N SER A 60 12.18 11.34 8.75
CA SER A 60 11.69 11.24 7.37
C SER A 60 11.25 9.82 7.06
N VAL A 61 10.22 9.68 6.24
CA VAL A 61 9.69 8.39 5.76
C VAL A 61 9.64 8.46 4.24
N THR A 62 9.97 7.35 3.56
CA THR A 62 9.79 7.26 2.10
C THR A 62 8.35 7.65 1.74
N PRO A 63 8.12 8.62 0.84
CA PRO A 63 6.78 8.95 0.38
C PRO A 63 6.08 7.73 -0.24
N LEU A 64 4.83 7.51 0.15
CA LEU A 64 4.06 6.39 -0.37
C LEU A 64 3.67 6.64 -1.83
N THR A 65 3.73 5.57 -2.63
CA THR A 65 3.21 5.60 -4.00
C THR A 65 1.68 5.65 -4.01
N ALA A 66 1.09 6.04 -5.15
CA ALA A 66 -0.37 6.12 -5.28
C ALA A 66 -1.09 4.79 -4.95
N VAL A 67 -0.51 3.63 -5.32
CA VAL A 67 -1.08 2.32 -5.02
C VAL A 67 -0.96 1.98 -3.53
N GLN A 68 0.18 2.28 -2.89
CA GLN A 68 0.38 2.07 -1.45
C GLN A 68 -0.60 2.92 -0.64
N THR A 69 -0.74 4.21 -0.97
CA THR A 69 -1.72 5.11 -0.34
C THR A 69 -3.15 4.60 -0.53
N ARG A 70 -3.51 4.17 -1.74
CA ARG A 70 -4.84 3.62 -2.02
C ARG A 70 -5.13 2.38 -1.17
N ILE A 71 -4.16 1.49 -0.99
CA ILE A 71 -4.31 0.31 -0.13
C ILE A 71 -4.56 0.72 1.33
N LEU A 72 -3.83 1.71 1.86
CA LEU A 72 -4.03 2.18 3.24
C LEU A 72 -5.43 2.78 3.45
N VAL A 73 -5.91 3.58 2.50
CA VAL A 73 -7.28 4.13 2.54
C VAL A 73 -8.33 3.01 2.49
N LEU A 74 -8.18 2.03 1.59
CA LEU A 74 -9.14 0.92 1.46
C LEU A 74 -9.14 -0.02 2.68
N SER A 75 -8.05 -0.06 3.45
CA SER A 75 -7.94 -0.86 4.66
C SER A 75 -8.34 -0.12 5.94
N GLY A 76 -8.60 1.19 5.85
CA GLY A 76 -8.98 2.02 7.00
C GLY A 76 -7.82 2.44 7.90
N PHE A 77 -6.58 2.35 7.42
CA PHE A 77 -5.38 2.79 8.14
C PHE A 77 -5.00 4.26 7.85
N TRP A 78 -5.80 4.96 7.05
CA TRP A 78 -5.61 6.36 6.66
C TRP A 78 -6.93 7.13 6.63
#